data_AF-A0A137QYH2-F1
#
_entry.id   AF-A0A137QYH2-F1
#
_cell.length_a   1.000
_cell.length_b   1.000
_cell.length_c   1.000
_cell.angle_alpha   90.00
_cell.angle_beta   90.00
_cell.angle_gamma   90.00
#
_symmetry.space_group_name_H-M   'P 1'
#
loop_
_entity.id
_entity.type
_entity.pdbx_description
1 polymer ?
#
loop_
_entity_poly.entity_id
_entity_poly.type
_entity_poly.pdbx_seq_one_letter_code
_entity_poly.pdbx_strand_id
1 'polypeptide(L)'
;MSLVEASETRKARLIALRKRKAGEATDDASSESLFKPRNFDPESRTIKKRTRDDDVEMEDTVEKNVADLAEKIIQEDKVRQAQELDVFNIAPKRPNWDLKREMDKKLAKLERRTQEAIHTLIRQRLAAQKGQAEDIVGAMKAQEQQQQDLSDED
;
A
#
# COMPACT_ATOMS: atom_id res chain seq x y z
N MET A 1 21.03 36.00 -10.44
CA MET A 1 22.27 36.79 -10.61
C MET A 1 21.92 38.09 -11.30
N SER A 2 22.30 39.21 -10.68
CA SER A 2 22.00 40.55 -11.22
C SER A 2 22.89 40.85 -12.44
N LEU A 3 22.39 41.62 -13.41
CA LEU A 3 23.19 42.12 -14.54
C LEU A 3 24.43 42.89 -14.08
N VAL A 4 24.32 43.59 -12.94
CA VAL A 4 25.42 44.35 -12.34
C VAL A 4 26.52 43.41 -11.84
N GLU A 5 26.15 42.36 -11.12
CA GLU A 5 27.05 41.32 -10.60
C GLU A 5 27.80 40.58 -11.73
N ALA A 6 27.12 40.27 -12.82
CA ALA A 6 27.74 39.69 -14.02
C ALA A 6 28.74 40.65 -14.70
N SER A 7 28.48 41.97 -14.64
CA SER A 7 29.37 42.97 -15.23
C SER A 7 30.64 43.20 -14.39
N GLU A 8 30.51 43.18 -13.06
CA GLU A 8 31.61 43.35 -12.12
C GLU A 8 32.55 42.15 -12.13
N THR A 9 32.01 40.94 -12.13
CA THR A 9 32.79 39.70 -12.26
C THR A 9 33.57 39.64 -13.57
N ARG A 10 32.96 40.06 -14.69
CA ARG A 10 33.65 40.17 -15.99
C ARG A 10 34.75 41.23 -15.98
N LYS A 11 34.48 42.40 -15.39
CA LYS A 11 35.46 43.49 -15.27
C LYS A 11 36.66 43.06 -14.43
N ALA A 12 36.43 42.42 -13.28
CA ALA A 12 37.46 41.86 -12.42
C ALA A 12 38.31 40.82 -13.17
N ARG A 13 37.68 39.90 -13.90
CA ARG A 13 38.36 38.89 -14.72
C ARG A 13 39.24 39.51 -15.81
N LEU A 14 38.76 40.54 -16.51
CA LEU A 14 39.53 41.22 -17.54
C LEU A 14 40.72 41.99 -16.97
N ILE A 15 40.57 42.60 -15.78
CA ILE A 15 41.67 43.27 -15.09
C ILE A 15 42.74 42.27 -14.66
N ALA A 16 42.34 41.12 -14.11
CA ALA A 16 43.27 40.04 -13.74
C ALA A 16 44.06 39.53 -14.97
N LEU A 17 43.39 39.34 -16.12
CA LEU A 17 44.05 38.97 -17.37
C LEU A 17 45.02 40.03 -17.88
N ARG A 18 44.68 41.32 -17.76
CA ARG A 18 45.55 42.43 -18.15
C ARG A 18 46.80 42.48 -17.30
N LYS A 19 46.67 42.34 -15.97
CA LYS A 19 47.79 42.31 -15.02
C LYS A 19 48.73 41.13 -15.30
N ARG A 20 48.19 39.94 -15.55
CA ARG A 20 48.99 38.77 -15.92
C ARG A 20 49.70 38.93 -17.27
N LYS A 21 49.05 39.54 -18.27
CA LYS A 21 49.66 39.84 -19.57
C LYS A 21 50.80 40.88 -19.45
N ALA A 22 50.70 41.80 -18.51
CA ALA A 22 51.74 42.79 -18.20
C ALA A 22 52.92 42.21 -17.39
N GLY A 23 52.87 40.93 -17.01
CA GLY A 23 53.95 40.26 -16.27
C GLY A 23 54.01 40.60 -14.77
N GLU A 24 53.01 41.32 -14.24
CA GLU A 24 52.97 41.84 -12.87
C GLU A 24 52.15 40.92 -11.92
N ALA A 25 52.22 39.60 -12.13
CA ALA A 25 51.49 38.64 -11.31
C ALA A 25 52.46 37.96 -10.32
N THR A 26 52.32 38.33 -9.04
CA THR A 26 52.89 37.64 -7.88
C THR A 26 52.22 36.27 -7.69
N ASP A 27 53.03 35.27 -7.37
CA ASP A 27 52.81 33.81 -7.33
C ASP A 27 51.84 33.27 -6.26
N ASP A 28 50.81 34.02 -5.84
CA ASP A 28 49.93 33.57 -4.75
C ASP A 28 48.44 33.70 -5.10
N ALA A 29 47.88 32.59 -5.63
CA ALA A 29 46.57 32.03 -5.28
C ALA A 29 46.11 31.04 -6.36
N SER A 30 46.05 29.75 -6.01
CA SER A 30 45.39 28.63 -6.73
C SER A 30 45.84 28.43 -8.19
N SER A 31 46.70 27.44 -8.39
CA SER A 31 47.15 26.89 -9.68
C SER A 31 46.04 26.17 -10.48
N GLU A 32 44.78 26.58 -10.34
CA GLU A 32 43.72 26.16 -11.25
C GLU A 32 43.77 27.05 -12.48
N SER A 33 44.37 26.51 -13.55
CA SER A 33 44.41 27.13 -14.86
C SER A 33 42.99 27.54 -15.28
N LEU A 34 42.68 28.84 -15.20
CA LEU A 34 41.44 29.51 -15.65
C LEU A 34 41.00 29.18 -17.08
N PHE A 35 41.86 28.51 -17.84
CA PHE A 35 41.60 27.94 -19.15
C PHE A 35 41.98 26.47 -19.11
N LYS A 36 40.98 25.59 -19.20
CA LYS A 36 41.21 24.18 -19.44
C LYS A 36 41.43 23.99 -20.95
N PRO A 37 42.63 23.61 -21.41
CA PRO A 37 42.84 23.36 -22.82
C PRO A 37 41.93 22.22 -23.28
N ARG A 38 41.26 22.39 -24.43
CA ARG A 38 40.31 21.39 -24.94
C ARG A 38 41.01 20.10 -25.38
N ASN A 39 42.17 20.22 -26.03
CA ASN A 39 42.89 19.11 -26.68
C ASN A 39 44.34 18.94 -26.21
N PHE A 40 44.76 19.62 -25.14
CA PHE A 40 46.15 19.55 -24.65
C PHE A 40 46.15 18.99 -23.23
N ASP A 41 47.05 18.06 -22.98
CA ASP A 41 47.25 17.49 -21.66
C ASP A 41 48.47 18.15 -21.00
N PRO A 42 48.29 18.88 -19.87
CA PRO A 42 49.38 19.62 -19.23
C PRO A 42 50.47 18.73 -18.65
N GLU A 43 50.16 17.49 -18.27
CA GLU A 43 51.13 16.56 -17.67
C GLU A 43 52.03 15.93 -18.74
N SER A 44 51.43 15.42 -19.82
CA SER A 44 52.19 14.82 -20.93
C SER A 44 52.72 15.84 -21.94
N ARG A 45 52.27 17.10 -21.90
CA ARG A 45 52.53 18.15 -22.90
C ARG A 45 52.22 17.70 -24.34
N THR A 46 51.29 16.76 -24.52
CA THR A 46 50.90 16.24 -25.83
C THR A 46 49.40 16.46 -26.09
N ILE A 47 48.94 16.02 -27.27
CA ILE A 47 47.53 16.05 -27.64
C ILE A 47 46.78 15.07 -26.73
N LYS A 48 45.69 15.54 -26.10
CA LYS A 48 44.80 14.70 -25.29
C LYS A 48 44.24 13.57 -26.17
N LYS A 49 44.70 12.34 -25.93
CA LYS A 49 44.17 11.12 -26.56
C LYS A 49 42.97 10.65 -25.75
N ARG A 50 41.80 10.52 -26.38
CA ARG A 50 40.63 9.90 -25.75
C ARG A 50 40.91 8.39 -25.62
N THR A 51 41.04 7.90 -24.41
CA THR A 51 41.04 6.46 -24.11
C THR A 51 39.59 6.00 -23.87
N ARG A 52 39.30 4.70 -23.93
CA ARG A 52 37.96 4.17 -23.60
C ARG A 52 37.51 4.54 -22.17
N ASP A 53 38.46 4.76 -21.27
CA ASP A 53 38.18 5.18 -19.89
C ASP A 53 37.75 6.66 -19.76
N ASP A 54 37.87 7.47 -20.83
CA ASP A 54 37.35 8.85 -20.89
C ASP A 54 35.86 8.90 -21.28
N ASP A 55 35.24 7.75 -21.61
CA ASP A 55 33.81 7.68 -21.82
C ASP A 55 33.13 7.89 -20.46
N VAL A 56 32.55 9.08 -20.28
CA VAL A 56 31.77 9.42 -19.09
C VAL A 56 30.61 8.45 -19.04
N GLU A 57 30.71 7.45 -18.17
CA GLU A 57 29.63 6.58 -17.75
C GLU A 57 28.44 7.47 -17.38
N MET A 58 27.47 7.58 -18.29
CA MET A 58 26.27 8.35 -18.03
C MET A 58 25.48 7.61 -16.95
N GLU A 59 25.40 8.19 -15.76
CA GLU A 59 24.68 7.61 -14.63
C GLU A 59 23.17 7.60 -14.90
N ASP A 60 22.65 8.66 -15.53
CA ASP A 60 21.23 8.80 -15.89
C ASP A 60 20.90 8.19 -17.25
N THR A 61 20.90 6.85 -17.34
CA THR A 61 20.37 6.12 -18.52
C THR A 61 19.10 5.36 -18.15
N VAL A 62 18.17 5.24 -19.11
CA VAL A 62 16.92 4.49 -18.94
C VAL A 62 17.21 3.02 -18.59
N GLU A 63 18.28 2.46 -19.15
CA GLU A 63 18.73 1.08 -18.90
C GLU A 63 19.07 0.86 -17.42
N LYS A 64 19.86 1.78 -16.82
CA LYS A 64 20.22 1.73 -15.40
C LYS A 64 18.98 1.90 -14.50
N ASN A 65 18.04 2.76 -14.89
CA ASN A 65 16.80 2.97 -14.13
C ASN A 65 15.86 1.75 -14.13
N VAL A 66 15.90 0.94 -15.19
CA VAL A 66 14.99 -0.21 -15.37
C VAL A 66 15.61 -1.52 -14.90
N ALA A 67 16.94 -1.61 -14.79
CA ALA A 67 17.65 -2.83 -14.36
C ALA A 67 17.07 -3.45 -13.09
N ASP A 68 16.81 -2.63 -12.06
CA ASP A 68 16.31 -3.10 -10.76
C ASP A 68 14.80 -3.42 -10.75
N LEU A 69 14.05 -2.94 -11.74
CA LEU A 69 12.59 -3.10 -11.77
C LEU A 69 12.20 -4.57 -11.97
N ALA A 70 12.93 -5.28 -12.82
CA ALA A 70 12.69 -6.70 -13.07
C ALA A 70 12.90 -7.53 -11.80
N GLU A 71 13.96 -7.25 -11.04
CA GLU A 71 14.24 -7.94 -9.78
C GLU A 71 13.16 -7.67 -8.73
N LYS A 72 12.69 -6.42 -8.61
CA LYS A 72 11.60 -6.03 -7.70
C LYS A 72 10.30 -6.77 -8.02
N ILE A 73 9.92 -6.85 -9.30
CA ILE A 73 8.71 -7.57 -9.74
C ILE A 73 8.80 -9.05 -9.36
N ILE A 74 9.95 -9.69 -9.59
CA ILE A 74 10.16 -11.10 -9.23
C ILE A 74 10.12 -11.31 -7.72
N GLN A 75 10.65 -10.38 -6.93
CA GLN A 75 10.61 -10.44 -5.46
C GLN A 75 9.17 -10.27 -4.94
N GLU A 76 8.42 -9.31 -5.46
CA GLU A 76 7.02 -9.08 -5.09
C GLU A 76 6.14 -10.29 -5.41
N ASP A 77 6.34 -10.91 -6.59
CA ASP A 77 5.56 -12.08 -6.99
C ASP A 77 5.86 -13.29 -6.09
N LYS A 78 7.12 -13.51 -5.71
CA LYS A 78 7.50 -14.55 -4.74
C LYS A 78 6.84 -14.34 -3.37
N VAL A 79 6.76 -13.09 -2.90
CA VAL A 79 6.09 -12.76 -1.64
C VAL A 79 4.58 -13.02 -1.73
N ARG A 80 3.94 -12.62 -2.84
CA ARG A 80 2.52 -12.88 -3.07
C ARG A 80 2.21 -14.38 -3.10
N GLN A 81 2.99 -15.15 -3.86
CA GLN A 81 2.83 -16.61 -3.92
C GLN A 81 3.02 -17.28 -2.55
N ALA A 82 3.98 -16.81 -1.73
CA ALA A 82 4.17 -17.32 -0.38
C ALA A 82 2.99 -17.02 0.56
N GLN A 83 2.32 -15.88 0.37
CA GLN A 83 1.14 -15.50 1.14
C GLN A 83 -0.11 -16.30 0.72
N GLU A 84 -0.28 -16.56 -0.58
CA GLU A 84 -1.38 -17.36 -1.12
C GLU A 84 -1.25 -18.86 -0.80
N LEU A 85 -0.01 -19.37 -0.73
CA LEU A 85 0.30 -20.76 -0.34
C LEU A 85 0.46 -20.95 1.17
N ASP A 86 -0.03 -20.02 1.99
CA ASP A 86 -0.06 -20.19 3.44
C ASP A 86 -1.17 -21.19 3.84
N VAL A 87 -0.79 -22.47 3.90
CA VAL A 87 -1.64 -23.60 4.31
C VAL A 87 -2.24 -23.39 5.71
N PHE A 88 -1.64 -22.53 6.55
CA PHE A 88 -2.16 -22.22 7.88
C PHE A 88 -3.40 -21.31 7.85
N ASN A 89 -3.66 -20.59 6.75
CA ASN A 89 -4.90 -19.83 6.56
C ASN A 89 -6.05 -20.68 5.99
N ILE A 90 -5.71 -21.80 5.33
CA ILE A 90 -6.68 -22.72 4.71
C ILE A 90 -7.20 -23.75 5.74
N ALA A 91 -6.40 -24.11 6.75
CA ALA A 91 -6.82 -25.03 7.79
C ALA A 91 -7.78 -24.35 8.80
N PRO A 92 -8.89 -25.01 9.21
CA PRO A 92 -9.80 -24.43 10.20
C PRO A 92 -9.10 -24.24 11.55
N LYS A 93 -9.06 -22.99 12.03
CA LYS A 93 -8.36 -22.56 13.26
C LYS A 93 -8.81 -23.25 14.55
N ARG A 94 -9.93 -23.99 14.56
CA ARG A 94 -10.47 -24.68 15.75
C ARG A 94 -10.95 -26.09 15.39
N PRO A 95 -10.53 -27.14 16.13
CA PRO A 95 -11.00 -28.52 15.90
C PRO A 95 -12.52 -28.68 15.88
N ASN A 96 -13.24 -27.89 16.69
CA ASN A 96 -14.70 -27.97 16.83
C ASN A 96 -15.47 -26.98 15.94
N TRP A 97 -14.82 -26.32 14.97
CA TRP A 97 -15.48 -25.27 14.18
C TRP A 97 -16.67 -25.82 13.37
N ASP A 98 -16.52 -27.03 12.86
CA ASP A 98 -17.54 -27.68 12.04
C ASP A 98 -18.70 -28.16 12.91
N LEU A 99 -18.39 -28.77 14.06
CA LEU A 99 -19.38 -29.13 15.06
C LEU A 99 -20.19 -27.91 15.51
N LYS A 100 -19.53 -26.76 15.74
CA LYS A 100 -20.20 -25.52 16.09
C LYS A 100 -21.13 -25.06 14.95
N ARG A 101 -20.63 -25.03 13.71
CA ARG A 101 -21.41 -24.62 12.55
C ARG A 101 -22.66 -25.50 12.34
N GLU A 102 -22.51 -26.81 12.46
CA GLU A 102 -23.63 -27.75 12.33
C GLU A 102 -24.63 -27.65 13.48
N MET A 103 -24.14 -27.44 14.71
CA MET A 103 -24.97 -27.20 15.89
C MET A 103 -25.75 -25.90 15.77
N ASP A 104 -25.11 -24.80 15.34
CA ASP A 104 -25.74 -23.49 15.17
C ASP A 104 -26.89 -23.58 14.14
N LYS A 105 -26.73 -24.35 13.05
CA LYS A 105 -27.80 -24.60 12.07
C LYS A 105 -29.01 -25.33 12.68
N LYS A 106 -28.78 -26.27 13.60
CA LYS A 106 -29.86 -26.99 14.32
C LYS A 106 -30.52 -26.09 15.36
N LEU A 107 -29.73 -25.32 16.10
CA LEU A 107 -30.22 -24.37 17.10
C LEU A 107 -31.07 -23.27 16.48
N ALA A 108 -30.69 -22.72 15.32
CA ALA A 108 -31.48 -21.68 14.65
C ALA A 108 -32.93 -22.13 14.34
N LYS A 109 -33.13 -23.40 13.97
CA LYS A 109 -34.48 -23.96 13.76
C LYS A 109 -35.26 -24.10 15.06
N LEU A 110 -34.58 -24.47 16.14
CA LEU A 110 -35.19 -24.63 17.46
C LEU A 110 -35.50 -23.27 18.10
N GLU A 111 -34.62 -22.28 17.90
CA GLU A 111 -34.70 -20.95 18.47
C GLU A 111 -36.03 -20.27 18.12
N ARG A 112 -36.46 -20.35 16.86
CA ARG A 112 -37.76 -19.81 16.42
C ARG A 112 -38.93 -20.41 17.19
N ARG A 113 -38.97 -21.75 17.33
CA ARG A 113 -40.02 -22.46 18.08
C ARG A 113 -39.96 -22.15 19.57
N THR A 114 -38.76 -22.00 20.14
CA THR A 114 -38.63 -21.61 21.54
C THR A 114 -39.09 -20.18 21.77
N GLN A 115 -38.84 -19.24 20.84
CA GLN A 115 -39.35 -17.87 20.92
C GLN A 115 -40.88 -17.83 20.81
N GLU A 116 -41.47 -18.61 19.90
CA GLU A 116 -42.91 -18.81 19.80
C GLU A 116 -43.47 -19.36 21.14
N ALA A 117 -42.90 -20.43 21.68
CA ALA A 117 -43.30 -21.00 22.96
C ALA A 117 -43.19 -20.00 24.11
N ILE A 118 -42.07 -19.25 24.21
CA ILE A 118 -41.89 -18.18 25.20
C ILE A 118 -43.00 -17.14 25.05
N HIS A 119 -43.31 -16.72 23.83
CA HIS A 119 -44.38 -15.77 23.57
C HIS A 119 -45.74 -16.31 24.07
N THR A 120 -46.05 -17.58 23.80
CA THR A 120 -47.31 -18.19 24.26
C THR A 120 -47.40 -18.24 25.79
N LEU A 121 -46.33 -18.67 26.46
CA LEU A 121 -46.25 -18.72 27.92
C LEU A 121 -46.40 -17.35 28.55
N ILE A 122 -45.80 -16.31 27.96
CA ILE A 122 -45.95 -14.93 28.44
C ILE A 122 -47.42 -14.48 28.33
N ARG A 123 -48.10 -14.73 27.20
CA ARG A 123 -49.52 -14.39 27.04
C ARG A 123 -50.37 -15.11 28.08
N GLN A 124 -50.19 -16.42 28.25
CA GLN A 124 -50.92 -17.23 29.22
C GLN A 124 -50.72 -16.71 30.65
N ARG A 125 -49.47 -16.41 31.03
CA ARG A 125 -49.15 -15.87 32.36
C ARG A 125 -49.82 -14.52 32.62
N LEU A 126 -49.77 -13.60 31.67
CA LEU A 126 -50.42 -12.29 31.79
C LEU A 126 -51.95 -12.41 31.87
N ALA A 127 -52.54 -13.36 31.15
CA ALA A 127 -53.97 -13.60 31.15
C ALA A 127 -54.46 -14.25 32.45
N ALA A 128 -53.71 -15.23 32.97
CA ALA A 128 -53.97 -15.83 34.27
C ALA A 128 -53.91 -14.77 35.39
N GLN A 129 -52.97 -13.83 35.31
CA GLN A 129 -52.89 -12.69 36.23
C GLN A 129 -54.08 -11.72 36.11
N LYS A 130 -54.67 -11.60 34.91
CA LYS A 130 -55.83 -10.73 34.62
C LYS A 130 -57.20 -11.42 34.72
N GLY A 131 -57.23 -12.73 35.02
CA GLY A 131 -58.48 -13.50 35.12
C GLY A 131 -59.19 -13.80 33.79
N GLN A 132 -58.51 -13.66 32.64
CA GLN A 132 -59.08 -13.86 31.29
C GLN A 132 -58.57 -15.14 30.60
N ALA A 133 -58.26 -16.19 31.37
CA ALA A 133 -57.55 -17.37 30.86
C ALA A 133 -58.32 -18.17 29.78
N GLU A 134 -59.65 -18.26 29.89
CA GLU A 134 -60.48 -19.10 29.00
C GLU A 134 -60.60 -18.53 27.58
N ASP A 135 -60.68 -17.21 27.44
CA ASP A 135 -60.92 -16.55 26.15
C ASP A 135 -59.70 -16.66 25.21
N ILE A 136 -58.50 -16.74 25.79
CA ILE A 136 -57.24 -16.82 25.04
C ILE A 136 -56.91 -18.24 24.61
N VAL A 137 -57.26 -19.25 25.43
CA VAL A 137 -57.11 -20.67 25.04
C VAL A 137 -58.03 -20.99 23.85
N GLY A 138 -59.23 -20.41 23.83
CA GLY A 138 -60.14 -20.46 22.68
C GLY A 138 -59.54 -19.80 21.43
N ALA A 139 -59.02 -18.57 21.56
CA ALA A 139 -58.40 -17.84 20.44
C ALA A 139 -57.14 -18.52 19.89
N MET A 140 -56.31 -19.13 20.76
CA MET A 140 -55.12 -19.89 20.33
C MET A 140 -55.49 -21.16 19.55
N LYS A 141 -56.50 -21.92 20.00
CA LYS A 141 -56.98 -23.10 19.27
C LYS A 141 -57.53 -22.73 17.89
N ALA A 142 -58.26 -21.62 17.79
CA ALA A 142 -58.77 -21.14 16.52
C ALA A 142 -57.63 -20.72 15.56
N GLN A 143 -56.60 -20.06 16.09
CA GLN A 143 -55.43 -19.66 15.30
C GLN A 143 -54.58 -20.87 14.85
N GLU A 144 -54.46 -21.90 15.69
CA GLU A 144 -53.75 -23.14 15.38
C GLU A 144 -54.47 -23.97 14.30
N GLN A 145 -55.82 -24.03 14.35
CA GLN A 145 -56.64 -24.63 13.30
C GLN A 145 -56.48 -23.89 11.96
N GLN A 146 -56.51 -22.55 11.96
CA GLN A 146 -56.27 -21.76 10.74
C GLN A 146 -54.88 -21.99 10.14
N GLN A 147 -53.84 -22.15 10.97
CA GLN A 147 -52.49 -22.42 10.48
C GLN A 147 -52.33 -23.84 9.91
N GLN A 148 -53.09 -24.82 10.43
CA GLN A 148 -53.13 -26.17 9.88
C GLN A 148 -53.86 -26.20 8.53
N ASP A 149 -55.01 -25.55 8.43
CA ASP A 149 -55.78 -25.49 7.18
C ASP A 149 -54.98 -24.82 6.04
N LEU A 150 -54.23 -23.76 6.36
CA LEU A 150 -53.35 -23.07 5.40
C LEU A 150 -52.12 -23.90 4.98
N SER A 151 -51.77 -24.95 5.72
CA SER A 151 -50.62 -25.81 5.40
C SER A 151 -50.97 -27.04 4.56
N ASP A 152 -52.26 -27.39 4.47
CA ASP A 152 -52.77 -28.51 3.66
C ASP A 152 -53.19 -28.07 2.23
N GLU A 153 -53.22 -26.77 1.93
CA GLU A 153 -53.57 -26.21 0.60
C GLU A 153 -52.38 -25.94 -0.34
N ASP A 154 -51.12 -26.14 0.09
CA ASP A 154 -49.88 -26.03 -0.71
C ASP A 154 -49.15 -27.38 -0.85
#